data_AF-A0A4Q8U5P6-F1
#
_entry.id   AF-A0A4Q8U5P6-F1
#
_cell.length_a   1.000
_cell.length_b   1.000
_cell.length_c   1.000
_cell.angle_alpha   90.00
_cell.angle_beta   90.00
_cell.angle_gamma   90.00
#
_symmetry.space_group_name_H-M   'P 1'
#
loop_
_entity.id
_entity.type
_entity.pdbx_description
1 polymer ?
#
loop_
_entity_poly.entity_id
_entity_poly.type
_entity_poly.pdbx_seq_one_letter_code
_entity_poly.pdbx_strand_id
1 'polypeptide(L)' 'MLEEKKGEQKETQIPLEELFSKLEEVVKNLENPESSLEESFQYYNEGMQLLKRCNETIDSVEKKVLVLDEEGETYEF' A
#
# COMPACT_ATOMS: atom_id res chain seq x y z
N MET A 1 38.55 -13.53 -0.75
CA MET A 1 37.53 -12.55 -0.37
C MET A 1 36.62 -12.40 -1.57
N LEU A 2 35.49 -13.09 -1.58
CA LEU A 2 34.51 -13.02 -2.65
C LEU A 2 33.42 -12.07 -2.19
N GLU A 3 33.27 -10.98 -2.93
CA GLU A 3 32.39 -9.85 -2.63
C GLU A 3 30.93 -10.29 -2.59
N GLU A 4 30.25 -9.90 -1.51
CA GLU A 4 28.85 -10.18 -1.27
C GLU A 4 27.98 -9.41 -2.28
N LYS A 5 27.41 -10.12 -3.26
CA LYS A 5 26.30 -9.59 -4.06
C LYS A 5 25.05 -9.50 -3.20
N LYS A 6 24.87 -8.36 -2.55
CA LYS A 6 23.62 -7.98 -1.88
C LYS A 6 22.55 -7.76 -2.97
N GLY A 7 21.78 -8.81 -3.24
CA GLY A 7 20.70 -8.78 -4.21
C GLY A 7 19.71 -7.67 -3.87
N GLU A 8 19.42 -6.82 -4.85
CA GLU A 8 18.32 -5.86 -4.81
C GLU A 8 17.02 -6.62 -4.55
N GLN A 9 16.55 -6.60 -3.31
CA GLN A 9 15.19 -6.96 -2.98
C GLN A 9 14.30 -5.87 -3.58
N LYS A 10 13.82 -6.08 -4.81
CA LYS A 10 12.61 -5.40 -5.29
C LYS A 10 11.47 -5.86 -4.39
N GLU A 11 11.26 -5.14 -3.29
CA GLU A 11 10.01 -5.22 -2.55
C GLU A 11 8.90 -5.03 -3.58
N THR A 12 8.10 -6.08 -3.78
CA THR A 12 6.97 -6.04 -4.68
C THR A 12 5.92 -5.16 -3.99
N GLN A 13 6.02 -3.85 -4.22
CA GLN A 13 5.01 -2.91 -3.75
C GLN A 13 3.69 -3.28 -4.42
N ILE A 14 2.69 -3.59 -3.59
CA ILE A 14 1.34 -3.88 -4.05
C ILE A 14 0.81 -2.61 -4.73
N PRO A 15 0.27 -2.69 -5.96
CA PRO A 15 -0.30 -1.53 -6.63
C PRO A 15 -1.40 -0.89 -5.79
N LEU A 16 -1.52 0.44 -5.87
CA LEU A 16 -2.50 1.18 -5.08
C LEU A 16 -3.93 0.75 -5.42
N GLU A 17 -4.20 0.40 -6.67
CA GLU A 17 -5.47 -0.14 -7.16
C GLU A 17 -5.84 -1.46 -6.46
N GLU A 18 -4.86 -2.33 -6.22
CA GLU A 18 -5.08 -3.59 -5.51
C GLU A 18 -5.34 -3.35 -4.02
N LEU A 19 -4.65 -2.38 -3.41
CA LEU A 19 -4.92 -1.99 -2.02
C LEU A 19 -6.33 -1.41 -1.85
N PHE A 20 -6.78 -0.57 -2.79
CA PHE A 20 -8.15 -0.05 -2.78
C PHE A 20 -9.19 -1.16 -3.00
N SER A 21 -8.95 -2.09 -3.93
CA SER A 21 -9.85 -3.22 -4.14
C SER A 21 -10.01 -4.08 -2.87
N LYS A 22 -8.93 -4.31 -2.12
CA LYS A 22 -8.98 -5.02 -0.83
C LYS A 22 -9.72 -4.22 0.23
N LEU A 23 -9.53 -2.90 0.26
CA LEU A 23 -10.22 -2.03 1.21
C LEU A 23 -11.74 -2.02 0.96
N GLU A 24 -12.17 -2.01 -0.31
CA GLU A 24 -13.59 -2.13 -0.67
C GLU A 24 -14.19 -3.48 -0.22
N GLU A 25 -13.44 -4.57 -0.35
CA GLU A 25 -13.87 -5.87 0.15
C GLU A 25 -14.03 -5.88 1.68
N VAL A 26 -13.07 -5.30 2.40
CA VAL A 26 -13.16 -5.13 3.86
C VAL A 26 -14.38 -4.31 4.25
N VAL A 27 -14.66 -3.19 3.56
CA VAL A 27 -15.84 -2.35 3.82
C VAL A 27 -17.12 -3.15 3.57
N LYS A 28 -17.19 -3.89 2.47
CA LYS A 28 -18.35 -4.74 2.15
C LYS A 28 -18.60 -5.79 3.22
N ASN A 29 -17.54 -6.38 3.78
CA ASN A 29 -17.64 -7.35 4.86
C ASN A 29 -18.07 -6.69 6.18
N LEU A 30 -17.62 -5.46 6.47
CA LEU A 30 -18.09 -4.69 7.64
C LEU A 30 -19.57 -4.28 7.55
N GLU A 31 -20.05 -4.01 6.34
CA GLU A 31 -21.46 -3.66 6.08
C GLU A 31 -22.38 -4.88 6.04
N ASN A 32 -21.84 -6.09 6.05
CA ASN A 32 -22.62 -7.31 6.03
C ASN A 32 -23.34 -7.50 7.38
N PRO A 33 -24.70 -7.51 7.41
CA PRO A 33 -25.45 -7.67 8.65
C PRO A 33 -25.29 -9.05 9.31
N GLU A 34 -24.80 -10.05 8.57
CA GLU A 34 -24.53 -11.40 9.08
C GLU A 34 -23.15 -11.52 9.76
N SER A 35 -22.29 -10.50 9.67
CA SER A 35 -20.97 -10.53 10.29
C SER A 35 -21.07 -10.44 11.80
N SER A 36 -20.37 -11.34 12.48
CA SER A 36 -20.26 -11.31 13.93
C SER A 36 -19.43 -10.11 14.39
N LEU A 37 -19.55 -9.77 15.67
CA LEU A 37 -18.75 -8.70 16.27
C LEU A 37 -17.24 -9.00 16.20
N GLU A 38 -16.84 -10.27 16.37
CA GLU A 38 -15.44 -10.68 16.31
C GLU A 38 -14.88 -10.55 14.89
N GLU A 39 -15.63 -10.97 13.88
CA GLU A 39 -15.26 -10.76 12.46
C GLU A 39 -15.20 -9.27 12.12
N SER A 40 -16.13 -8.47 12.64
CA SER A 40 -16.11 -7.01 12.46
C SER A 40 -14.83 -6.37 13.02
N PHE A 41 -14.33 -6.85 14.17
CA PHE A 41 -13.04 -6.40 14.70
C PHE A 41 -11.86 -6.83 13.83
N GLN A 42 -11.91 -8.03 13.25
CA GLN A 42 -10.87 -8.51 12.33
C GLN A 42 -10.83 -7.66 11.05
N TYR A 43 -11.98 -7.44 10.41
CA TYR A 43 -12.09 -6.61 9.21
C TYR A 43 -11.68 -5.16 9.50
N TYR A 44 -12.06 -4.60 10.66
CA TYR A 44 -11.62 -3.26 11.03
C TYR A 44 -10.08 -3.17 11.14
N ASN A 45 -9.44 -4.14 11.79
CA ASN A 45 -7.98 -4.16 11.89
C ASN A 45 -7.32 -4.31 10.51
N GLU A 46 -7.84 -5.21 9.68
CA GLU A 46 -7.38 -5.38 8.30
C GLU A 46 -7.50 -4.07 7.49
N GLY A 47 -8.65 -3.41 7.55
CA GLY A 47 -8.88 -2.11 6.92
C GLY A 47 -7.87 -1.06 7.39
N MET A 48 -7.55 -1.03 8.69
CA MET A 48 -6.54 -0.12 9.21
C MET A 48 -5.12 -0.39 8.67
N GLN A 49 -4.75 -1.66 8.53
CA GLN A 49 -3.46 -2.04 7.93
C GLN A 49 -3.40 -1.66 6.45
N LEU A 50 -4.49 -1.88 5.71
CA LEU A 50 -4.59 -1.50 4.30
C LEU A 50 -4.47 0.02 4.13
N LEU A 51 -5.19 0.80 4.95
CA LEU A 51 -5.09 2.27 4.94
C LEU A 51 -3.67 2.76 5.23
N LYS A 52 -2.98 2.15 6.19
CA LYS A 52 -1.58 2.47 6.48
C LYS A 52 -0.71 2.23 5.24
N ARG A 53 -0.90 1.10 4.57
CA ARG A 53 -0.13 0.73 3.38
C ARG A 53 -0.43 1.62 2.17
N CYS A 54 -1.67 2.06 2.00
CA CYS A 54 -2.03 3.07 1.01
C CYS A 54 -1.25 4.37 1.24
N ASN A 55 -1.24 4.87 2.49
CA ASN A 55 -0.49 6.08 2.84
C ASN A 55 1.02 5.93 2.58
N GLU A 56 1.62 4.80 2.94
CA GLU A 56 3.03 4.53 2.68
C GLU A 56 3.35 4.47 1.17
N THR A 57 2.43 3.92 0.37
CA THR A 57 2.60 3.83 -1.08
C THR A 57 2.51 5.22 -1.71
N ILE A 58 1.54 6.05 -1.29
CA ILE A 58 1.38 7.43 -1.76
C ILE A 58 2.61 8.27 -1.38
N ASP A 59 3.04 8.23 -0.12
CA ASP A 59 4.24 8.94 0.36
C ASP A 59 5.51 8.50 -0.41
N SER A 60 5.62 7.22 -0.76
CA SER A 60 6.72 6.74 -1.62
C SER A 60 6.69 7.34 -3.02
N VAL A 61 5.50 7.47 -3.62
CA VAL A 61 5.34 8.09 -4.94
C VAL A 61 5.62 9.59 -4.87
N GLU A 62 5.08 10.30 -3.88
CA GLU A 62 5.32 11.73 -3.67
C GLU A 62 6.82 12.03 -3.50
N LYS A 63 7.54 11.24 -2.70
CA LYS A 63 8.99 11.36 -2.56
C LYS A 63 9.74 11.12 -3.86
N LYS A 64 9.35 10.11 -4.65
CA LYS A 64 9.97 9.85 -5.96
C LYS A 64 9.74 11.02 -6.91
N VAL A 65 8.56 11.63 -6.90
CA VAL A 65 8.25 12.83 -7.68
C VAL A 65 9.13 14.01 -7.23
N LEU A 66 9.30 14.22 -5.92
CA LEU A 66 10.10 15.32 -5.38
C LEU A 66 11.60 15.18 -5.71
N VAL A 67 12.14 13.96 -5.66
CA VAL A 67 13.55 13.68 -6.04
C VAL A 67 13.78 13.97 -7.52
N LEU A 68 12.82 13.62 -8.39
CA LEU A 68 12.91 13.93 -9.83
C LEU A 68 12.89 15.45 -10.10
N ASP A 69 12.17 16.23 -9.29
CA ASP A 69 12.13 17.70 -9.36
C ASP A 69 13.47 18.34 -8.96
N GLU A 70 14.16 17.78 -7.95
CA GLU A 70 15.50 18.25 -7.53
C GLU A 70 16.62 17.86 -8.52
N GLU A 71 16.46 16.75 -9.25
CA GLU A 71 17.42 16.26 -10.25
C GLU A 71 17.13 16.74 -11.69
N GLY A 72 16.06 17.52 -11.89
CA GLY A 72 15.90 18.41 -13.04
C GLY A 72 15.27 17.83 -14.31
N GLU A 73 14.47 16.77 -14.25
CA GLU A 73 13.71 16.28 -15.41
C GLU A 73 12.28 15.86 -15.00
N THR A 74 11.28 16.35 -15.74
CA THR A 74 9.85 16.12 -15.49
C THR A 74 9.32 14.93 -16.29
N TYR A 75 8.31 14.23 -15.76
CA TYR A 75 7.44 13.40 -16.59
C TYR A 75 5.98 13.83 -16.45
N GLU A 76 5.40 14.16 -17.60
CA GLU A 76 3.97 14.39 -17.80
C GLU A 76 3.17 13.10 -17.55
N PHE A 77 1.98 13.28 -16.97
CA PHE A 77 0.95 12.26 -16.74
C PHE A 77 0.49 11.57 -18.02
#